data_AF-A0A7V7BYC5-F1
#
_entry.id   AF-A0A7V7BYC5-F1
#
_cell.length_a   1.000
_cell.length_b   1.000
_cell.length_c   1.000
_cell.angle_alpha   90.00
_cell.angle_beta   90.00
_cell.angle_gamma   90.00
#
_symmetry.space_group_name_H-M   'P 1'
#
loop_
_entity.id
_entity.type
_entity.pdbx_description
1 polymer ?
#
loop_
_entity_poly.entity_id
_entity_poly.type
_entity_poly.pdbx_seq_one_letter_code
_entity_poly.pdbx_strand_id
1 'polypeptide(L)' 'MIQTVSIGKEDALIIVDLQVDFCPGGNLAVPEGDEIVPIANKLVELFEKQGGQIVFSRDWHPDKHMSFKEYGGPWP' A
#
# COMPACT_ATOMS: atom_id res chain seq x y z
N MET A 1 -13.08 -19.76 18.11
CA MET A 1 -12.30 -18.83 18.97
C MET A 1 -11.66 -17.81 18.06
N ILE A 2 -12.03 -16.54 18.17
CA ILE A 2 -11.37 -15.46 17.41
C ILE A 2 -10.11 -15.11 18.20
N GLN A 3 -8.94 -15.35 17.60
CA GLN A 3 -7.67 -14.97 18.19
C GLN A 3 -7.53 -13.46 18.06
N THR A 4 -7.50 -12.75 19.19
CA THR A 4 -7.29 -11.30 19.21
C THR A 4 -5.80 -11.06 19.03
N VAL A 5 -5.41 -10.36 17.98
CA VAL A 5 -4.02 -9.92 17.78
C VAL A 5 -3.80 -8.69 18.66
N SER A 6 -2.81 -8.75 19.55
CA SER A 6 -2.33 -7.57 20.29
C SER A 6 -1.32 -6.81 19.42
N ILE A 7 -1.44 -5.49 19.36
CA ILE A 7 -0.47 -4.61 18.69
C ILE A 7 0.33 -3.89 19.76
N GLY A 8 1.65 -3.86 19.62
CA GLY A 8 2.57 -3.16 20.50
C GLY A 8 3.68 -2.44 19.73
N LYS A 9 4.63 -1.87 20.47
CA LYS A 9 5.71 -1.03 19.91
C LYS A 9 6.67 -1.75 18.96
N GLU A 10 6.73 -3.08 19.06
CA GLU A 10 7.59 -3.93 18.23
C GLU A 10 6.87 -4.43 16.97
N ASP A 11 5.58 -4.15 16.84
CA ASP A 11 4.79 -4.50 15.66
C ASP A 11 4.80 -3.35 14.64
N ALA A 12 4.68 -3.71 13.36
CA ALA A 12 4.61 -2.76 12.25
C ALA A 12 3.47 -3.07 11.29
N LEU A 13 2.75 -2.03 10.88
CA LEU A 13 1.85 -2.05 9.73
C LEU A 13 2.62 -1.51 8.51
N ILE A 14 2.73 -2.32 7.46
CA ILE A 14 3.32 -1.91 6.19
C ILE A 14 2.20 -1.82 5.15
N ILE A 15 1.93 -0.61 4.66
CA ILE A 15 0.99 -0.37 3.57
C ILE A 15 1.79 -0.33 2.28
N VAL A 16 1.59 -1.35 1.45
CA VAL A 16 2.39 -1.57 0.25
C VAL A 16 1.70 -0.94 -0.96
N ASP A 17 2.36 0.05 -1.55
CA ASP A 17 2.04 0.63 -2.87
C ASP A 17 0.56 1.00 -3.05
N LEU A 18 -0.07 1.53 -1.99
CA LEU A 18 -1.43 2.08 -2.06
C LEU A 18 -1.40 3.47 -2.71
N GLN A 19 -1.10 3.49 -4.01
CA GLN A 19 -0.91 4.69 -4.82
C GLN A 19 -2.01 4.81 -5.88
N VAL A 20 -2.26 6.05 -6.33
CA VAL A 20 -3.31 6.36 -7.32
C VAL A 20 -3.20 5.53 -8.59
N ASP A 21 -1.97 5.28 -9.09
CA ASP A 21 -1.76 4.50 -10.31
C ASP A 21 -2.24 3.05 -10.21
N PHE A 22 -2.33 2.51 -8.99
CA PHE A 22 -2.81 1.16 -8.72
C PHE A 22 -4.29 1.10 -8.31
N CYS A 23 -4.98 2.24 -8.20
CA CYS A 23 -6.43 2.30 -7.98
C CYS A 23 -7.20 2.38 -9.31
N PRO A 24 -8.52 2.10 -9.33
CA PRO A 24 -9.35 2.28 -10.52
C PRO A 24 -9.22 3.69 -11.13
N GLY A 25 -8.93 3.74 -12.44
CA GLY A 25 -8.64 4.98 -13.17
C GLY A 25 -7.15 5.35 -13.24
N GLY A 26 -6.28 4.65 -12.52
CA GLY A 26 -4.82 4.78 -12.60
C GLY A 26 -4.19 4.03 -13.78
N ASN A 27 -2.89 4.28 -14.01
CA ASN A 27 -2.16 3.71 -15.16
C ASN A 27 -1.95 2.19 -15.08
N LEU A 28 -1.84 1.63 -13.88
CA LEU A 28 -1.70 0.18 -13.64
C LEU A 28 -2.73 -0.29 -12.60
N ALA A 29 -3.99 0.06 -12.83
CA ALA A 29 -5.08 -0.17 -11.89
C ALA A 29 -5.24 -1.65 -11.49
N VAL A 30 -5.33 -1.88 -10.18
CA VAL A 30 -5.80 -3.13 -9.59
C VAL A 30 -7.34 -3.05 -9.48
N PRO A 31 -8.08 -4.09 -9.91
CA PRO A 31 -9.53 -4.12 -9.76
C PRO A 31 -9.95 -3.89 -8.30
N GLU A 32 -10.88 -2.96 -8.07
CA GLU A 32 -11.41 -2.62 -6.73
C GLU A 32 -10.33 -2.18 -5.72
N GLY A 33 -9.15 -1.75 -6.21
CA GLY A 33 -7.99 -1.42 -5.36
C GLY A 33 -8.22 -0.25 -4.40
N ASP A 34 -9.19 0.62 -4.67
CA ASP A 34 -9.59 1.72 -3.80
C ASP A 34 -10.49 1.29 -2.62
N GLU A 35 -11.18 0.14 -2.73
CA GLU A 35 -12.08 -0.35 -1.68
C GLU A 35 -11.34 -0.71 -0.38
N ILE A 36 -10.03 -0.95 -0.47
CA ILE A 36 -9.20 -1.25 0.71
C ILE A 36 -8.81 0.01 1.48
N VAL A 37 -8.91 1.21 0.89
CA VAL A 37 -8.46 2.47 1.50
C VAL A 37 -9.14 2.72 2.86
N PRO A 38 -10.48 2.56 3.00
CA PRO A 38 -11.13 2.69 4.31
C PRO A 38 -10.65 1.65 5.35
N ILE A 39 -10.24 0.46 4.91
CA ILE A 39 -9.71 -0.60 5.80
C ILE A 39 -8.28 -0.24 6.24
N ALA A 40 -7.43 0.19 5.30
CA ALA A 40 -6.08 0.65 5.59
C ALA A 40 -6.11 1.81 6.59
N ASN A 41 -6.99 2.79 6.42
CA ASN A 41 -7.16 3.91 7.35
C ASN A 41 -7.54 3.45 8.77
N LYS A 42 -8.45 2.46 8.90
CA LYS A 42 -8.81 1.88 10.21
C LYS A 42 -7.62 1.17 10.87
N LEU A 43 -6.79 0.49 10.09
CA LEU A 43 -5.59 -0.18 10.60
C LEU A 43 -4.53 0.84 11.04
N VAL A 44 -4.34 1.92 10.28
CA VAL A 44 -3.47 3.04 10.66
C VAL A 44 -3.90 3.59 12.02
N GLU A 45 -5.19 3.95 12.16
CA GLU A 45 -5.71 4.47 13.44
C GLU A 45 -5.51 3.48 14.60
N LEU A 46 -5.66 2.17 14.34
CA LEU A 46 -5.46 1.15 15.35
C LEU A 46 -3.99 1.06 15.78
N PHE A 47 -3.05 1.04 14.83
CA PHE A 47 -1.61 1.01 15.12
C PHE A 47 -1.15 2.28 15.84
N GLU A 48 -1.64 3.46 15.44
CA GLU A 48 -1.36 4.72 16.13
C GLU A 48 -1.82 4.68 17.59
N LYS A 49 -3.05 4.20 17.84
CA LYS A 49 -3.62 4.09 19.20
C LYS A 49 -2.84 3.12 20.10
N GLN A 50 -2.27 2.06 19.53
CA GLN A 50 -1.54 1.03 20.29
C GLN A 50 -0.01 1.27 20.33
N GLY A 51 0.47 2.32 19.66
CA GLY A 51 1.90 2.67 19.62
C GLY A 51 2.74 1.77 18.71
N GLY A 52 2.12 1.07 17.76
CA GLY A 52 2.81 0.30 16.72
C GLY A 52 3.41 1.20 15.64
N GLN A 53 4.36 0.67 14.88
CA GLN A 53 4.99 1.38 13.76
C GLN A 53 4.11 1.35 12.52
N ILE A 54 4.16 2.40 11.70
CA ILE A 54 3.40 2.50 10.44
C ILE A 54 4.36 2.93 9.34
N VAL A 55 4.41 2.14 8.27
CA VAL A 55 5.30 2.35 7.13
C VAL A 55 4.48 2.30 5.85
N PHE A 56 4.73 3.23 4.94
CA PHE A 56 4.16 3.25 3.60
C PHE A 56 5.29 3.03 2.60
N SER A 57 5.20 2.00 1.77
CA SER A 57 6.04 1.92 0.58
C SER A 57 5.42 2.74 -0.55
N ARG A 58 6.25 3.06 -1.53
CA ARG A 58 5.79 3.59 -2.80
C ARG A 58 6.71 3.11 -3.90
N ASP A 59 6.13 2.79 -5.04
CA ASP A 59 6.88 2.72 -6.27
C ASP A 59 7.24 4.16 -6.69
N TRP A 60 8.54 4.42 -6.81
CA TRP A 60 9.11 5.75 -7.05
C TRP A 60 10.06 5.71 -8.23
N HIS A 61 9.48 5.54 -9.41
CA HIS A 61 10.22 5.39 -10.65
C HIS A 61 10.80 6.71 -11.18
N PRO A 62 12.01 6.70 -11.77
CA PRO A 62 12.43 7.76 -12.66
C PRO A 62 11.65 7.69 -13.99
N ASP A 63 11.57 8.80 -14.73
CA ASP A 63 10.83 8.88 -16.00
C ASP A 63 11.23 7.79 -17.01
N LYS A 64 12.49 7.34 -16.99
CA LYS A 64 13.05 6.32 -17.90
C LYS A 64 13.30 4.99 -17.21
N HIS A 65 12.33 4.52 -16.44
CA HIS A 65 12.49 3.28 -15.70
C HIS A 65 12.44 2.06 -16.62
N MET A 66 13.31 1.08 -16.36
CA MET A 66 13.42 -0.13 -17.20
C MET A 66 12.19 -1.05 -17.15
N SER A 67 11.27 -0.85 -16.19
CA SER A 67 10.03 -1.61 -16.13
C SER A 67 8.95 -1.10 -17.10
N PHE A 68 9.10 0.11 -17.64
CA PHE A 68 8.12 0.70 -18.55
C PHE A 68 8.26 0.12 -19.97
N LYS A 69 7.13 -0.03 -20.66
CA LYS A 69 7.05 -0.56 -22.03
C LYS A 69 7.87 0.23 -23.02
N GLU A 70 7.97 1.55 -22.85
CA GLU A 70 8.81 2.43 -23.68
C GLU A 70 10.30 2.02 -23.63
N TYR A 71 10.75 1.45 -22.51
CA TYR A 71 12.14 1.03 -22.28
C TYR A 71 12.30 -0.51 -22.25
N GLY A 72 11.34 -1.25 -22.81
CA GLY A 72 11.40 -2.70 -22.98
C GLY A 72 10.86 -3.53 -21.82
N GLY A 73 10.25 -2.88 -20.82
CA GLY A 73 9.63 -3.55 -19.68
C GLY A 73 8.16 -3.95 -19.91
N PRO A 74 7.53 -4.63 -18.93
CA PRO A 74 6.17 -5.15 -19.08
C PRO A 74 5.05 -4.15 -18.72
N TRP A 75 5.36 -3.06 -18.00
CA TRP A 75 4.37 -2.17 -17.40
C TRP A 75 4.18 -0.89 -18.22
N PRO A 76 2.98 -0.29 -18.23
CA PRO A 76 2.73 0.95 -18.97
C PRO A 76 3.69 2.07 -18.56
#